data_AF-S5YYS8-F1
#
_entry.id   AF-S5YYS8-F1
#
_cell.length_a   1.000
_cell.length_b   1.000
_cell.length_c   1.000
_cell.angle_alpha   90.00
_cell.angle_beta   90.00
_cell.angle_gamma   90.00
#
_symmetry.space_group_name_H-M   'P 1'
#
loop_
_entity.id
_entity.type
_entity.pdbx_description
1 polymer ?
#
loop_
_entity_poly.entity_id
_entity_poly.type
_entity_poly.pdbx_seq_one_letter_code
_entity_poly.pdbx_strand_id
1 'polypeptide(L)'
;MTPDELIAALAPSRLPPALLGLDRGEALALFGLGLLAGLAIHALISPLLARRPSRRAQIRATRGLEGEERLLAIARILGRLPKSLRPAAYGAAPVPPDAQIERLARDRE
;
A
#
# COMPACT_ATOMS: atom_id res chain seq x y z
N MET A 1 11.47 3.45 56.60
CA MET A 1 11.91 4.41 55.58
C MET A 1 11.23 4.04 54.28
N THR A 2 10.31 4.87 53.80
CA THR A 2 9.63 4.68 52.51
C THR A 2 10.46 5.28 51.38
N PRO A 3 10.26 4.87 50.11
CA PRO A 3 10.93 5.47 48.97
C PRO A 3 10.79 6.99 48.90
N ASP A 4 9.62 7.51 49.29
CA ASP A 4 9.33 8.94 49.31
C ASP A 4 10.15 9.70 50.37
N GLU A 5 10.40 9.09 51.54
CA GLU A 5 11.24 9.68 52.60
C GLU A 5 12.71 9.78 52.18
N LEU A 6 13.21 8.85 51.36
CA LEU A 6 14.58 8.89 50.82
C LEU A 6 14.75 9.96 49.72
N ILE A 7 13.71 10.18 48.91
CA ILE A 7 13.72 11.22 47.86
C ILE A 7 13.70 12.62 48.49
N ALA A 8 12.93 12.81 49.56
CA ALA A 8 12.87 14.08 50.30
C ALA A 8 14.19 14.44 51.02
N ALA A 9 15.03 13.44 51.32
CA ALA A 9 16.32 13.63 51.97
C ALA A 9 17.47 14.00 50.99
N LEU A 10 17.25 13.90 49.68
CA LEU A 10 18.20 14.32 48.66
C LEU A 10 18.12 15.85 48.45
N ALA A 11 19.28 16.48 48.21
CA ALA A 11 19.40 17.93 48.01
C ALA A 11 18.33 18.48 47.03
N PRO A 12 17.80 19.70 47.26
CA PRO A 12 16.71 20.25 46.45
C PRO A 12 17.06 20.15 44.97
N SER A 13 16.14 19.60 44.18
CA SER A 13 16.38 19.36 42.75
C SER A 13 16.82 20.66 42.10
N ARG A 14 18.05 20.69 41.56
CA ARG A 14 18.59 21.87 40.85
C ARG A 14 17.93 22.09 39.49
N LEU A 15 17.00 21.22 39.11
CA LEU A 15 16.24 21.33 37.89
C LEU A 15 15.13 22.39 38.07
N PRO A 16 14.99 23.32 37.12
CA PRO A 16 13.84 24.21 37.05
C PRO A 16 12.54 23.41 37.13
N PRO A 17 11.52 23.88 37.86
CA PRO A 17 10.26 23.15 38.03
C PRO A 17 9.54 22.82 36.71
N ALA A 18 9.78 23.61 35.67
CA ALA A 18 9.31 23.33 34.31
C ALA A 18 9.89 22.05 33.68
N LEU A 19 10.99 21.51 34.22
CA LEU A 19 11.62 20.26 33.77
C LEU A 19 11.31 19.07 34.69
N LEU A 20 10.60 19.30 35.80
CA LEU A 20 10.30 18.25 36.80
C LEU A 20 9.03 17.46 36.48
N GLY A 21 8.22 17.93 35.54
CA GLY A 21 6.99 17.26 35.16
C GLY A 21 6.63 17.57 33.72
N LEU A 22 6.02 16.59 33.06
CA LEU A 22 5.44 16.77 31.74
C LEU A 22 4.03 17.32 31.92
N ASP A 23 3.75 18.51 31.37
CA ASP A 23 2.40 19.05 31.41
C ASP A 23 1.46 18.22 30.51
N ARG A 24 0.15 18.25 30.79
CA ARG A 24 -0.86 17.57 29.96
C ARG A 24 -0.87 18.11 28.53
N GLY A 25 -0.64 19.41 28.35
CA GLY A 25 -0.52 20.03 27.04
C GLY A 25 0.70 19.52 26.28
N GLU A 26 1.84 19.41 26.96
CA GLU A 26 3.07 18.86 26.39
C GLU A 26 2.93 17.38 26.04
N ALA A 27 2.29 16.59 26.90
CA ALA A 27 1.99 15.20 26.63
C ALA A 27 1.09 15.03 25.38
N LEU A 28 0.06 15.86 25.24
CA LEU A 28 -0.83 15.85 24.08
C LEU A 28 -0.08 16.31 22.81
N ALA A 29 0.77 17.33 22.91
CA ALA A 29 1.58 17.82 21.80
C ALA A 29 2.57 16.75 21.31
N LEU A 30 3.28 16.08 22.22
CA LEU A 30 4.18 14.98 21.91
C LEU A 30 3.45 13.80 21.27
N PHE A 31 2.25 13.48 21.77
CA PHE A 31 1.41 12.45 21.17
C PHE A 31 1.00 12.81 19.74
N GLY A 32 0.53 14.04 19.51
CA GLY A 32 0.20 14.54 18.18
C GLY A 32 1.40 14.55 17.24
N LEU A 33 2.57 14.97 17.73
CA LEU A 33 3.82 14.95 16.98
C LEU A 33 4.21 13.52 16.60
N GLY A 34 4.06 12.56 17.51
CA GLY A 34 4.28 11.13 17.25
C GLY A 34 3.36 10.59 16.16
N LEU A 35 2.07 10.96 16.16
CA LEU A 35 1.13 10.58 15.12
C LEU A 35 1.52 11.17 13.75
N LEU A 36 1.90 12.45 13.72
CA LEU A 36 2.35 13.11 12.49
C LEU A 36 3.63 12.47 11.95
N ALA A 37 4.60 12.16 12.82
CA ALA A 37 5.82 11.46 12.44
C ALA A 37 5.52 10.05 11.91
N GLY A 38 4.65 9.30 12.57
CA GLY A 38 4.21 7.98 12.13
C GLY A 38 3.52 8.03 10.76
N LEU A 39 2.66 9.02 10.53
CA LEU A 39 2.00 9.22 9.25
C LEU A 39 3.00 9.59 8.15
N ALA A 40 3.97 10.46 8.44
CA ALA A 40 5.03 10.83 7.49
C ALA A 40 5.88 9.62 7.09
N ILE A 41 6.28 8.79 8.07
CA ILE A 41 7.02 7.54 7.80
C ILE A 41 6.16 6.58 6.98
N HIS A 42 4.90 6.38 7.36
CA HIS A 42 3.98 5.53 6.61
C HIS A 42 3.84 5.99 5.15
N ALA A 43 3.64 7.28 4.91
CA ALA A 43 3.53 7.84 3.57
C ALA A 43 4.82 7.64 2.76
N LEU A 44 5.98 7.76 3.39
CA LEU A 44 7.28 7.55 2.75
C LEU A 44 7.50 6.09 2.33
N ILE A 45 7.10 5.12 3.17
CA ILE A 45 7.27 3.69 2.89
C ILE A 45 6.11 3.08 2.10
N SER A 46 4.93 3.70 2.12
CA SER A 46 3.72 3.24 1.43
C SER A 46 3.96 2.92 -0.05
N PRO A 47 4.65 3.74 -0.88
CA PRO A 47 4.89 3.37 -2.27
C PRO A 47 5.79 2.14 -2.44
N LEU A 48 6.69 1.86 -1.49
CA LEU A 48 7.54 0.67 -1.51
C LEU A 48 6.76 -0.57 -1.02
N LEU A 49 5.88 -0.40 -0.04
CA LEU A 49 5.03 -1.45 0.51
C LEU A 49 3.74 -1.66 -0.30
N ALA A 50 3.41 -0.73 -1.19
CA ALA A 50 2.24 -0.80 -2.05
C ALA A 50 2.30 -2.10 -2.83
N ARG A 51 1.37 -3.01 -2.53
CA ARG A 51 1.23 -4.27 -3.24
C ARG A 51 1.02 -3.93 -4.72
N ARG A 52 2.02 -4.22 -5.56
CA ARG A 52 1.85 -4.17 -7.01
C ARG A 52 0.63 -5.01 -7.35
N PRO A 53 -0.41 -4.44 -8.02
CA PRO A 53 -1.59 -5.20 -8.36
C PRO A 53 -1.15 -6.41 -9.19
N SER A 54 -1.51 -7.61 -8.73
CA SER A 54 -1.13 -8.83 -9.43
C SER A 54 -1.58 -8.75 -10.89
N ARG A 55 -0.85 -9.37 -11.83
CA ARG A 55 -1.26 -9.42 -13.24
C ARG A 55 -2.71 -9.91 -13.40
N ARG A 56 -3.19 -10.79 -12.51
CA ARG A 56 -4.58 -11.25 -12.45
C ARG A 56 -5.58 -10.13 -12.13
N ALA A 57 -5.24 -9.24 -11.21
CA ALA A 57 -6.07 -8.08 -10.88
C ALA A 57 -6.10 -7.09 -12.04
N GLN A 58 -4.95 -6.85 -12.69
CA GLN A 58 -4.85 -5.98 -13.85
C GLN A 58 -5.67 -6.51 -15.04
N ILE A 59 -5.58 -7.81 -15.34
CA ILE A 59 -6.39 -8.45 -16.40
C ILE A 59 -7.89 -8.36 -16.06
N ARG A 60 -8.29 -8.60 -14.81
CA ARG A 60 -9.70 -8.46 -14.40
C ARG A 60 -10.21 -7.02 -14.51
N ALA A 61 -9.36 -6.03 -14.29
CA ALA A 61 -9.71 -4.62 -14.45
C ALA A 61 -9.99 -4.20 -15.91
N THR A 62 -9.64 -5.06 -16.89
CA THR A 62 -9.98 -4.83 -18.31
C THR A 62 -11.39 -5.29 -18.67
N ARG A 63 -12.15 -5.90 -17.74
CA ARG A 63 -13.55 -6.27 -17.96
C ARG A 63 -14.38 -5.00 -18.19
N GLY A 64 -15.22 -5.01 -19.22
CA GLY A 64 -16.04 -3.86 -19.64
C GLY A 64 -15.48 -3.08 -20.82
N LEU A 65 -14.25 -3.36 -21.26
CA LEU A 65 -13.74 -2.90 -22.56
C LEU A 65 -14.33 -3.74 -23.69
N GLU A 66 -14.42 -3.16 -24.89
CA GLU A 66 -14.79 -3.91 -26.09
C GLU A 66 -13.79 -5.04 -26.37
N GLY A 67 -14.27 -6.09 -27.03
CA GLY A 67 -13.53 -7.36 -27.15
C GLY A 67 -12.09 -7.19 -27.66
N GLU A 68 -11.90 -6.45 -28.74
CA GLU A 68 -10.58 -6.21 -29.35
C GLU A 68 -9.70 -5.28 -28.50
N GLU A 69 -10.27 -4.19 -27.99
CA GLU A 69 -9.58 -3.24 -27.10
C GLU A 69 -9.05 -3.94 -25.85
N ARG A 70 -9.85 -4.86 -25.32
CA ARG A 70 -9.48 -5.66 -24.16
C ARG A 70 -8.29 -6.58 -24.46
N LEU A 71 -8.24 -7.22 -25.62
CA LEU A 71 -7.13 -8.07 -26.01
C LEU A 71 -5.81 -7.28 -26.13
N LEU A 72 -5.87 -6.05 -26.65
CA LEU A 72 -4.72 -5.14 -26.70
C LEU A 72 -4.29 -4.67 -25.31
N ALA A 73 -5.25 -4.32 -24.44
CA ALA A 73 -4.96 -3.94 -23.05
C ALA A 73 -4.27 -5.08 -22.29
N ILE A 74 -4.74 -6.32 -22.46
CA ILE A 74 -4.12 -7.51 -21.90
C ILE A 74 -2.72 -7.74 -22.48
N ALA A 75 -2.52 -7.55 -23.79
CA ALA A 75 -1.20 -7.66 -24.40
C ALA A 75 -0.21 -6.64 -23.81
N ARG A 76 -0.66 -5.42 -23.51
CA ARG A 76 0.16 -4.38 -22.86
C ARG A 76 0.52 -4.73 -21.41
N ILE A 77 -0.40 -5.32 -20.66
CA ILE A 77 -0.16 -5.83 -19.30
C ILE A 77 0.85 -6.98 -19.32
N LEU A 78 0.76 -7.88 -20.31
CA LEU A 78 1.63 -9.04 -20.43
C LEU A 78 2.98 -8.74 -21.12
N GLY A 79 3.08 -7.62 -21.84
CA GLY A 79 4.20 -7.32 -22.74
C GLY A 79 4.23 -8.16 -24.01
N ARG A 80 3.18 -8.98 -24.25
CA ARG A 80 3.03 -9.86 -25.42
C ARG A 80 1.57 -10.24 -25.61
N LEU A 81 1.16 -10.48 -26.86
CA LEU A 81 -0.15 -11.07 -27.18
C LEU A 81 -0.04 -12.61 -27.22
N PRO A 82 -0.74 -13.36 -26.34
CA PRO A 82 -0.77 -14.83 -26.35
C PRO A 82 -1.19 -15.38 -27.71
N LYS A 83 -0.56 -16.47 -28.18
CA LYS A 83 -0.80 -16.99 -29.54
C LYS A 83 -2.25 -17.39 -29.74
N SER A 84 -2.85 -18.02 -28.73
CA SER A 84 -4.27 -18.39 -28.68
C SER A 84 -5.25 -17.21 -28.83
N LEU A 85 -4.83 -15.98 -28.50
CA LEU A 85 -5.65 -14.77 -28.61
C LEU A 85 -5.39 -13.95 -29.88
N ARG A 86 -4.35 -14.28 -30.66
CA ARG A 86 -4.03 -13.54 -31.90
C ARG A 86 -5.15 -13.59 -32.95
N PRO A 87 -5.77 -14.76 -33.24
CA PRO A 87 -6.82 -14.80 -34.24
C PRO A 87 -8.00 -13.89 -33.88
N ALA A 88 -8.39 -13.88 -32.61
CA ALA A 88 -9.46 -13.01 -32.11
C ALA A 88 -9.10 -11.52 -32.13
N ALA A 89 -7.82 -11.17 -31.89
CA ALA A 89 -7.38 -9.78 -31.90
C ALA A 89 -7.28 -9.17 -33.30
N TYR A 90 -7.13 -9.99 -34.34
CA TYR A 90 -7.02 -9.55 -35.74
C TYR A 90 -8.29 -9.83 -36.56
N GLY A 91 -9.43 -10.10 -35.89
CA GLY A 91 -10.70 -10.38 -36.56
C GLY A 91 -10.77 -11.70 -37.33
N ALA A 92 -9.74 -12.56 -37.21
CA ALA A 92 -9.69 -13.88 -37.84
C ALA A 92 -10.49 -14.95 -37.06
N ALA A 93 -10.97 -14.61 -35.85
CA ALA A 93 -11.86 -15.43 -35.04
C ALA A 93 -12.77 -14.53 -34.18
N PRO A 94 -13.96 -15.00 -33.77
CA PRO A 94 -14.78 -14.26 -32.82
C PRO A 94 -14.06 -14.11 -31.47
N VAL A 95 -14.31 -12.99 -30.79
CA VAL A 95 -13.72 -12.72 -29.48
C VAL A 95 -14.27 -13.72 -28.45
N PRO A 96 -13.40 -14.49 -27.76
CA PRO A 96 -13.86 -15.46 -26.77
C PRO A 96 -14.44 -14.77 -25.51
N PRO A 97 -15.29 -15.46 -24.74
CA PRO A 97 -15.86 -14.90 -23.51
C PRO A 97 -14.81 -14.54 -22.46
N ASP A 98 -15.14 -13.62 -21.55
CA ASP A 98 -14.24 -13.08 -20.53
C ASP A 98 -13.48 -14.13 -19.73
N ALA A 99 -14.19 -15.17 -19.28
CA ALA A 99 -13.60 -16.25 -18.50
C ALA A 99 -12.60 -17.08 -19.30
N GLN A 100 -12.76 -17.17 -20.62
CA GLN A 100 -11.85 -17.87 -21.51
C GLN A 100 -10.62 -17.01 -21.82
N ILE A 101 -10.79 -15.72 -22.09
CA ILE A 101 -9.70 -14.76 -22.24
C ILE A 101 -8.77 -14.80 -21.01
N GLU A 102 -9.34 -14.78 -19.80
CA GLU A 102 -8.56 -14.82 -18.57
C GLU A 102 -7.80 -16.13 -18.37
N ARG A 103 -8.33 -17.26 -18.85
CA ARG A 103 -7.62 -18.55 -18.82
C ARG A 103 -6.46 -18.53 -19.82
N LEU A 104 -6.72 -18.19 -21.07
CA LEU A 104 -5.73 -18.14 -22.15
C LEU A 104 -4.61 -17.13 -21.88
N ALA A 105 -4.91 -16.01 -21.23
CA ALA A 105 -3.91 -15.03 -20.81
C ALA A 105 -2.98 -15.52 -19.68
N ARG A 106 -3.36 -16.59 -18.96
CA ARG A 106 -2.56 -17.21 -17.89
C ARG A 106 -1.72 -18.37 -18.39
N ASP A 107 -2.12 -19.02 -19.47
CA ASP A 107 -1.38 -20.14 -20.03
C ASP A 107 -0.04 -19.64 -20.60
N ARG A 108 1.05 -20.16 -20.02
CA ARG A 108 2.41 -19.90 -20.50
C ARG A 108 2.67 -20.82 -21.69
N GLU A 109 2.20 -20.41 -22.86
CA GLU A 109 2.76 -20.84 -24.14
C GLU A 109 4.08 -20.13 -24.46
#